data_AF-A0A7V5HZN0-F1
#
_entry.id   AF-A0A7V5HZN0-F1
#
_cell.length_a   1.000
_cell.length_b   1.000
_cell.length_c   1.000
_cell.angle_alpha   90.00
_cell.angle_beta   90.00
_cell.angle_gamma   90.00
#
_symmetry.space_group_name_H-M   'P 1'
#
loop_
_entity.id
_entity.type
_entity.pdbx_description
1 polymer ?
#
loop_
_entity_poly.entity_id
_entity_poly.type
_entity_poly.pdbx_seq_one_letter_code
_entity_poly.pdbx_strand_id
1 'polypeptide(L)' 'MPIKKYKPTSPGRRFMSCLVDPELAKKEPEKSLVEPLKKTGGRNNYGRITVRFRGGGHKRLYRIIDFKRDKDD' A
#
# COMPACT_ATOMS: atom_id res chain seq x y z
N MET A 1 6.75 -14.91 -8.39
CA MET A 1 7.23 -14.01 -7.32
C MET A 1 8.09 -14.76 -6.30
N PRO A 2 9.43 -14.66 -6.36
CA PRO A 2 10.31 -15.27 -5.37
C PRO A 2 10.19 -14.57 -3.99
N ILE A 3 10.21 -15.37 -2.92
CA ILE A 3 10.30 -14.88 -1.54
C ILE A 3 11.78 -14.76 -1.16
N LYS A 4 12.23 -13.54 -0.85
CA LYS A 4 13.60 -13.27 -0.38
C LYS A 4 13.64 -13.37 1.14
N LYS A 5 14.40 -14.35 1.65
CA LYS A 5 14.79 -14.42 3.07
C LYS A 5 16.06 -13.58 3.29
N TYR A 6 16.08 -12.76 4.33
CA TYR A 6 17.25 -11.93 4.64
C TYR A 6 18.28 -12.69 5.50
N LYS A 7 19.55 -12.30 5.40
CA LYS A 7 20.59 -12.77 6.32
C LYS A 7 20.30 -12.22 7.73
N PRO A 8 20.47 -13.03 8.79
CA PRO A 8 20.15 -12.65 10.18
C PRO A 8 21.23 -11.72 10.77
N THR A 9 21.33 -10.52 10.23
CA THR A 9 22.30 -9.48 10.64
C THR A 9 21.90 -8.76 11.93
N SER A 10 20.62 -8.81 12.30
CA SER A 10 20.09 -8.26 13.55
C SER A 10 18.87 -9.09 14.03
N PRO A 11 18.49 -9.03 15.32
CA PRO A 11 17.34 -9.78 15.84
C PRO A 11 16.04 -9.49 15.08
N GLY A 12 15.78 -8.23 14.73
CA GLY A 12 14.57 -7.83 13.99
C GLY A 12 14.53 -8.33 12.54
N ARG A 13 15.69 -8.58 11.91
CA ARG A 13 15.74 -9.10 10.53
C ARG A 13 15.76 -10.63 10.44
N ARG A 14 15.95 -11.34 11.56
CA ARG A 14 16.15 -12.80 11.59
C ARG A 14 15.03 -13.59 10.90
N PHE A 15 13.78 -13.20 11.16
CA PHE A 15 12.59 -13.86 10.60
C PHE A 15 11.92 -13.05 9.47
N MET A 16 12.53 -11.93 9.08
CA MET A 16 11.98 -11.06 8.06
C MET A 16 12.14 -11.70 6.68
N SER A 17 11.05 -11.70 5.92
CA SER A 17 11.05 -12.06 4.51
C SER A 17 10.32 -10.99 3.71
N CYS A 18 10.73 -10.78 2.46
CA CYS A 18 10.08 -9.85 1.54
C CYS A 18 9.76 -10.55 0.23
N LEU A 19 8.63 -10.20 -0.36
CA LEU A 19 8.29 -10.58 -1.71
C LEU A 19 9.03 -9.68 -2.69
N VAL A 20 9.75 -10.28 -3.64
CA VAL A 20 10.45 -9.56 -4.71
C VAL A 20 9.74 -9.85 -6.01
N ASP A 21 9.22 -8.81 -6.64
CA ASP A 21 8.56 -8.90 -7.94
C ASP A 21 9.44 -8.24 -9.02
N PRO A 22 10.05 -9.01 -9.93
CA PRO A 22 10.86 -8.47 -11.01
C PRO A 22 10.02 -7.82 -12.13
N GLU A 23 8.73 -8.15 -12.22
CA GLU A 23 7.83 -7.60 -13.25
C GLU A 23 7.32 -6.20 -12.87
N LEU A 24 7.38 -5.85 -11.58
CA LEU A 24 6.94 -4.56 -11.10
C LEU A 24 7.85 -3.43 -11.59
N ALA A 25 7.27 -2.48 -12.32
CA ALA A 25 7.99 -1.35 -12.86
C ALA A 25 8.59 -0.45 -11.75
N LYS A 26 9.84 -0.01 -11.94
CA LYS A 26 10.57 0.86 -11.00
C LYS A 26 10.27 2.36 -11.18
N LYS A 27 9.21 2.70 -11.90
CA LYS A 27 8.83 4.06 -12.25
C LYS A 27 7.74 4.61 -11.34
N GLU A 28 7.61 5.93 -11.33
CA GLU A 28 6.50 6.61 -10.66
C GLU A 28 5.15 6.25 -11.32
N PRO A 29 4.05 6.28 -10.56
CA PRO A 29 2.72 6.07 -11.12
C PRO A 29 2.31 7.20 -12.05
N GLU A 30 1.41 6.91 -12.98
CA GLU A 30 0.87 7.88 -13.93
C GLU A 30 0.15 9.02 -13.21
N LYS A 31 0.54 10.28 -13.49
CA LYS A 31 0.14 11.44 -12.69
C LYS A 31 -1.36 11.77 -12.80
N SER A 32 -1.98 11.49 -13.95
CA SER A 32 -3.41 11.72 -14.17
C SER A 32 -4.31 10.71 -13.47
N LEU A 33 -3.76 9.56 -13.06
CA LEU A 33 -4.50 8.44 -12.46
C LEU A 33 -4.23 8.27 -10.96
N VAL A 34 -3.72 9.32 -10.31
CA VAL A 34 -3.43 9.32 -8.86
C VAL A 34 -4.17 10.43 -8.12
N GLU A 35 -4.66 10.09 -6.93
CA GLU A 35 -5.39 11.00 -6.06
C GLU A 35 -4.90 10.93 -4.60
N PRO A 36 -5.06 12.00 -3.81
CA PRO A 36 -4.70 11.98 -2.40
C PRO A 36 -5.64 11.08 -1.59
N LEU A 37 -5.10 10.01 -0.99
CA LEU A 37 -5.87 9.13 -0.10
C LEU A 37 -5.86 9.69 1.33
N LYS A 38 -6.97 10.29 1.77
CA LYS A 38 -7.14 10.78 3.14
C LYS A 38 -7.21 9.60 4.13
N LYS A 39 -6.34 9.62 5.14
CA LYS A 39 -6.36 8.61 6.21
C LYS A 39 -7.39 8.98 7.27
N THR A 40 -8.19 8.01 7.69
CA THR A 40 -9.16 8.18 8.78
C THR A 40 -8.58 7.89 10.16
N GLY A 41 -7.49 7.13 10.24
CA GLY A 41 -6.90 6.71 11.53
C GLY A 41 -7.87 5.92 12.41
N GLY A 42 -8.82 5.20 11.80
CA GLY A 42 -9.86 4.43 12.51
C GLY A 42 -10.99 5.27 13.10
N ARG A 43 -11.09 6.56 12.75
CA ARG A 43 -12.12 7.47 13.25
C ARG A 43 -13.26 7.69 12.25
N ASN A 44 -14.46 7.92 12.76
CA ASN A 44 -15.64 8.32 11.97
C ASN A 44 -15.78 9.85 11.86
N ASN A 45 -16.87 10.32 11.24
CA ASN A 45 -17.20 11.74 11.07
C ASN A 45 -17.38 12.51 12.40
N TYR A 46 -17.75 11.83 13.50
CA TYR A 46 -17.79 12.41 14.84
C TYR A 46 -16.42 12.44 15.54
N GLY A 47 -15.35 12.01 14.86
CA GLY A 47 -14.00 11.93 15.43
C GLY A 47 -13.78 10.77 16.41
N ARG A 48 -14.78 9.91 16.61
CA ARG A 48 -14.71 8.76 17.54
C ARG A 48 -13.99 7.59 16.89
N ILE A 49 -13.17 6.89 17.67
CA ILE A 49 -12.52 5.64 17.22
C ILE A 49 -13.62 4.58 17.09
N THR A 50 -13.88 4.14 15.86
CA THR A 50 -14.80 3.02 15.58
C THR A 50 -14.03 1.75 15.24
N VAL A 51 -12.79 1.89 14.75
CA VAL A 51 -11.89 0.76 14.47
C VAL A 51 -10.56 0.99 15.18
N ARG A 52 -10.23 0.09 16.12
CA ARG A 52 -8.98 0.15 16.90
C ARG A 52 -7.77 -0.31 16.07
N PHE A 53 -6.58 -0.03 16.59
CA PHE A 53 -5.29 -0.44 16.02
C PHE A 53 -5.03 0.05 14.58
N ARG A 54 -5.63 1.16 14.17
CA ARG A 54 -5.40 1.83 12.88
C ARG A 54 -4.80 3.22 13.09
N GLY A 55 -3.68 3.52 12.42
CA GLY A 55 -3.00 4.82 12.48
C GLY A 55 -1.50 4.70 12.22
N GLY A 56 -0.82 5.81 11.89
CA GLY A 56 0.65 5.88 11.84
C GLY A 56 1.37 5.26 10.62
N GLY A 57 0.68 4.55 9.73
CA GLY A 57 1.32 3.97 8.53
C GLY A 57 1.88 5.01 7.54
N HIS A 58 2.74 4.60 6.61
CA HIS A 58 3.30 5.46 5.55
C HIS A 58 2.23 6.10 4.64
N LYS A 59 2.45 7.32 4.11
CA LYS A 59 1.51 8.00 3.20
C LYS A 59 1.34 7.20 1.90
N ARG A 60 0.12 7.19 1.35
CA ARG A 60 -0.21 6.47 0.11
C ARG A 60 -1.04 7.39 -0.78
N LEU A 61 -0.88 7.23 -2.08
CA LEU A 61 -1.77 7.80 -3.09
C LEU A 61 -2.77 6.72 -3.50
N TYR A 62 -4.01 7.12 -3.76
CA TYR A 62 -5.00 6.26 -4.38
C TYR A 62 -4.71 6.20 -5.88
N ARG A 63 -4.82 5.01 -6.47
CA ARG A 63 -4.73 4.82 -7.92
C ARG A 63 -6.13 4.57 -8.43
N ILE A 64 -6.54 5.36 -9.41
CA ILE A 64 -7.83 5.17 -10.07
C ILE A 64 -7.72 3.89 -10.90
N ILE A 65 -8.50 2.88 -10.54
CA ILE A 65 -8.56 1.60 -11.24
C ILE A 65 -9.88 1.54 -11.97
N ASP A 66 -9.82 1.28 -13.27
CA ASP A 66 -10.99 0.99 -14.07
C ASP A 66 -11.48 -0.44 -13.77
N PHE A 67 -12.39 -0.54 -12.80
CA PHE A 67 -13.05 -1.80 -12.46
C PHE A 67 -14.28 -2.09 -13.34
N LYS A 68 -14.79 -1.09 -14.06
CA LYS A 68 -16.00 -1.25 -14.88
C LYS A 68 -15.68 -1.85 -16.24
N ARG A 69 -14.63 -1.34 -16.90
CA ARG A 69 -14.18 -1.85 -18.21
C ARG A 69 -15.26 -1.86 -19.29
N ASP A 70 -16.29 -1.03 -19.16
CA ASP A 70 -17.42 -0.90 -20.10
C ASP A 70 -17.06 -0.10 -21.38
N LYS A 71 -15.77 0.19 -21.58
CA LYS A 71 -15.28 0.89 -22.77
C LYS A 71 -14.82 -0.17 -23.76
N ASP A 72 -15.73 -0.53 -24.64
CA ASP A 72 -15.41 -1.25 -25.87
C ASP A 72 -14.90 -0.20 -26.88
N ASP A 73 -13.58 -0.07 -26.98
CA ASP A 73 -12.95 0.39 -28.22
C ASP A 73 -12.71 -0.85 -29.12
#